data_AF-A0A2U1VUK9-F1
#
_entry.id   AF-A0A2U1VUK9-F1
#
_cell.length_a   1.000
_cell.length_b   1.000
_cell.length_c   1.000
_cell.angle_alpha   90.00
_cell.angle_beta   90.00
_cell.angle_gamma   90.00
#
_symmetry.space_group_name_H-M   'P 1'
#
loop_
_entity.id
_entity.type
_entity.pdbx_description
1 polymer ?
#
loop_
_entity_poly.entity_id
_entity_poly.type
_entity_poly.pdbx_seq_one_letter_code
_entity_poly.pdbx_strand_id
1 'polypeptide(L)'
;MIEIVAADVVAGVARTSLGLPSAPADLDEPYIAAALRRLAGFLCPGSPRTLLRAMVDSHRGLVDDPDAFAERIEAVIEALVAIGDLLELGDVALEGEKVRNTWLVAAPPAFVVRESGIVFVLGLSADEQTPLPTEMRSRVAVDRAIRSIEPHEGEDLGAVLRELGLRELSDAGWLRTPRRVDAAGLLAGYGAKLAACSRSGEVPDLLVLDGSRNTRSYGRRWTPSGSLTGLFVVRRPQMFGADLWGYAELHDGAAQKLLDLPLHSERWRGCDAAWRIQMAIDALAGRPQEYRLTLTDVGSRFEFFSPIPSWARRRLAVIGREVEPASCLMSFLVPTSEVAAVEAFLNDLLYLSRVVK
;
A
#
# COMPACT_ATOMS: atom_id res chain seq x y z
N MET A 1 -1.84 49.53 3.70
CA MET A 1 -0.83 49.51 2.62
C MET A 1 -0.85 48.11 2.05
N ILE A 2 -1.14 47.94 0.76
CA ILE A 2 -1.12 46.63 0.09
C ILE A 2 0.24 46.56 -0.62
N GLU A 3 1.06 45.59 -0.24
CA GLU A 3 2.36 45.34 -0.84
C GLU A 3 2.27 44.15 -1.79
N ILE A 4 2.92 44.23 -2.95
CA ILE A 4 3.01 43.09 -3.87
C ILE A 4 4.11 42.17 -3.32
N VAL A 5 3.72 40.98 -2.91
CA VAL A 5 4.63 39.96 -2.37
C VAL A 5 4.88 38.91 -3.45
N ALA A 6 6.13 38.47 -3.57
CA ALA A 6 6.51 37.43 -4.52
C ALA A 6 5.97 36.04 -4.07
N ALA A 7 5.66 35.18 -5.04
CA ALA A 7 5.05 33.87 -4.79
C ALA A 7 5.92 32.96 -3.90
N ASP A 8 7.23 33.06 -4.03
CA ASP A 8 8.22 32.33 -3.23
C ASP A 8 8.16 32.71 -1.74
N VAL A 9 7.98 34.00 -1.44
CA VAL A 9 7.79 34.48 -0.07
C VAL A 9 6.49 33.92 0.53
N VAL A 10 5.40 33.91 -0.23
CA VAL A 10 4.11 33.34 0.21
C VAL A 10 4.26 31.84 0.50
N ALA A 11 4.88 31.09 -0.41
CA ALA A 11 5.12 29.66 -0.24
C ALA A 11 6.05 29.35 0.95
N GLY A 12 7.10 30.15 1.18
CA GLY A 12 8.00 29.99 2.33
C GLY A 12 7.32 30.23 3.67
N VAL A 13 6.45 31.25 3.76
CA VAL A 13 5.64 31.53 4.95
C VAL A 13 4.62 30.40 5.19
N ALA A 14 3.93 29.95 4.13
CA ALA A 14 2.99 28.83 4.20
C ALA A 14 3.69 27.56 4.70
N ARG A 15 4.84 27.21 4.14
CA ARG A 15 5.65 26.04 4.56
C ARG A 15 5.97 26.07 6.05
N THR A 16 6.45 27.21 6.54
CA THR A 16 6.79 27.38 7.97
C THR A 16 5.55 27.27 8.85
N SER A 17 4.42 27.87 8.44
CA SER A 17 3.14 27.78 9.17
C SER A 17 2.57 26.35 9.24
N LEU A 18 2.93 25.49 8.28
CA LEU A 18 2.57 24.08 8.26
C LEU A 18 3.51 23.22 9.13
N GLY A 19 4.49 23.85 9.80
CA GLY A 19 5.44 23.17 10.69
C GLY A 19 6.59 22.49 9.96
N LEU A 20 6.85 22.84 8.69
CA LEU A 20 7.97 22.31 7.91
C LEU A 20 9.20 23.24 8.02
N PRO A 21 10.42 22.71 7.86
CA PRO A 21 11.63 23.52 7.86
C PRO A 21 11.59 24.60 6.77
N SER A 22 12.14 25.77 7.10
CA SER A 22 12.37 26.82 6.12
C SER A 22 13.32 26.30 5.04
N ALA A 23 12.82 26.21 3.81
CA ALA A 23 13.53 25.75 2.62
C ALA A 23 13.17 26.69 1.46
N PRO A 24 13.85 26.60 0.30
CA PRO A 24 13.37 27.24 -0.92
C PRO A 24 11.89 26.90 -1.13
N ALA A 25 11.16 27.81 -1.79
CA ALA A 25 9.72 27.77 -2.01
C ALA A 25 9.23 26.63 -2.91
N ASP A 26 9.71 25.41 -2.69
CA ASP A 26 9.26 24.23 -3.40
C ASP A 26 8.00 23.70 -2.71
N LEU A 27 6.94 23.57 -3.51
CA LEU A 27 5.68 22.95 -3.12
C LEU A 27 5.83 21.44 -3.25
N ASP A 28 6.85 20.88 -2.59
CA ASP A 28 7.25 19.48 -2.59
C ASP A 28 6.20 18.57 -1.94
N GLU A 29 6.42 17.25 -1.99
CA GLU A 29 5.49 16.28 -1.39
C GLU A 29 5.24 16.51 0.11
N PRO A 30 6.27 16.76 0.97
CA PRO A 30 6.05 17.15 2.37
C PRO A 30 5.12 18.35 2.54
N TYR A 31 5.30 19.40 1.73
CA TYR A 31 4.44 20.58 1.75
C TYR A 31 3.00 20.23 1.39
N ILE A 32 2.79 19.54 0.26
CA ILE A 32 1.46 19.15 -0.21
C ILE A 32 0.76 18.29 0.85
N ALA A 33 1.46 17.33 1.45
CA ALA A 33 0.92 16.45 2.49
C ALA A 33 0.50 17.24 3.74
N ALA A 34 1.32 18.18 4.21
CA ALA A 34 0.97 19.01 5.36
C ALA A 34 -0.22 19.95 5.07
N ALA A 35 -0.24 20.59 3.89
CA ALA A 35 -1.35 21.43 3.47
C ALA A 35 -2.67 20.64 3.36
N LEU A 36 -2.62 19.45 2.75
CA LEU A 36 -3.77 18.55 2.64
C LEU A 36 -4.29 18.08 4.01
N ARG A 37 -3.41 17.73 4.95
CA ARG A 37 -3.83 17.39 6.32
C ARG A 37 -4.56 18.54 6.99
N ARG A 38 -4.05 19.76 6.83
CA ARG A 38 -4.68 20.97 7.38
C ARG A 38 -6.08 21.15 6.78
N LEU A 39 -6.21 21.03 5.46
CA LEU A 39 -7.50 21.15 4.78
C LEU A 39 -8.47 20.02 5.16
N ALA A 40 -7.97 18.78 5.28
CA ALA A 40 -8.78 17.64 5.68
C ALA A 40 -9.41 17.83 7.07
N GLY A 41 -8.71 18.50 8.00
CA GLY A 41 -9.27 18.85 9.31
C GLY A 41 -10.54 19.71 9.24
N PHE A 42 -10.71 20.51 8.17
CA PHE A 42 -11.87 21.37 7.96
C PHE A 42 -12.89 20.81 6.95
N LEU A 43 -12.42 20.07 5.95
CA LEU A 43 -13.23 19.66 4.79
C LEU A 43 -13.67 18.19 4.83
N CYS A 44 -13.09 17.36 5.71
CA CYS A 44 -13.60 16.01 5.94
C CYS A 44 -14.76 16.03 6.95
N PRO A 45 -15.77 15.15 6.79
CA PRO A 45 -15.90 14.15 5.73
C PRO A 45 -16.28 14.77 4.37
N GLY A 46 -15.70 14.27 3.28
CA GLY A 46 -15.95 14.81 1.93
C GLY A 46 -15.32 13.99 0.80
N SER A 47 -15.55 14.39 -0.44
CA SER A 47 -14.95 13.69 -1.60
C SER A 47 -13.46 14.03 -1.78
N PRO A 48 -12.62 13.15 -2.35
CA PRO A 48 -11.25 13.48 -2.75
C PRO A 48 -11.17 14.74 -3.62
N ARG A 49 -12.15 14.93 -4.52
CA ARG A 49 -12.26 16.11 -5.38
C ARG A 49 -12.43 17.41 -4.60
N THR A 50 -13.06 17.37 -3.43
CA THR A 50 -13.22 18.55 -2.57
C THR A 50 -11.86 19.03 -2.06
N LEU A 51 -11.01 18.12 -1.59
CA LEU A 51 -9.64 18.44 -1.14
C LEU A 51 -8.77 18.91 -2.30
N LEU A 52 -8.81 18.20 -3.44
CA LEU A 52 -8.08 18.57 -4.65
C LEU A 52 -8.41 20.00 -5.09
N ARG A 53 -9.70 20.30 -5.23
CA ARG A 53 -10.15 21.62 -5.67
C ARG A 53 -9.73 22.72 -4.69
N ALA A 54 -9.89 22.49 -3.39
CA ALA A 54 -9.47 23.45 -2.37
C ALA A 54 -7.96 23.72 -2.40
N MET A 55 -7.14 22.68 -2.64
CA MET A 55 -5.69 22.85 -2.83
C MET A 55 -5.36 23.64 -4.09
N VAL A 56 -5.93 23.28 -5.24
CA VAL A 56 -5.67 23.99 -6.51
C VAL A 56 -6.10 25.46 -6.42
N ASP A 57 -7.29 25.74 -5.88
CA ASP A 57 -7.82 27.10 -5.77
C ASP A 57 -6.99 27.96 -4.79
N SER A 58 -6.51 27.39 -3.67
CA SER A 58 -5.68 28.11 -2.69
C SER A 58 -4.25 28.38 -3.16
N HIS A 59 -3.77 27.68 -4.20
CA HIS A 59 -2.43 27.84 -4.77
C HIS A 59 -2.44 28.54 -6.13
N ARG A 60 -3.58 29.11 -6.54
CA ARG A 60 -3.68 29.86 -7.79
C ARG A 60 -2.69 31.04 -7.77
N GLY A 61 -1.82 31.11 -8.77
CA GLY A 61 -0.77 32.13 -8.87
C GLY A 61 0.51 31.82 -8.09
N LEU A 62 0.58 30.67 -7.39
CA LEU A 62 1.81 30.14 -6.79
C LEU A 62 2.43 29.00 -7.62
N VAL A 63 1.69 28.48 -8.60
CA VAL A 63 2.11 27.38 -9.49
C VAL A 63 2.03 27.80 -10.95
N ASP A 64 3.03 27.42 -11.73
CA ASP A 64 3.08 27.70 -13.18
C ASP A 64 2.20 26.74 -13.99
N ASP A 65 2.10 25.48 -13.55
CA ASP A 65 1.32 24.41 -14.19
C ASP A 65 0.29 23.84 -13.20
N PRO A 66 -0.96 24.33 -13.24
CA PRO A 66 -2.03 23.84 -12.37
C PRO A 66 -2.41 22.38 -12.59
N ASP A 67 -2.29 21.87 -13.82
CA ASP A 67 -2.69 20.50 -14.15
C ASP A 67 -1.65 19.51 -13.59
N ALA A 68 -0.36 19.77 -13.79
CA ALA A 68 0.70 18.98 -13.18
C ALA A 68 0.66 19.05 -11.64
N PHE A 69 0.27 20.20 -11.06
CA PHE A 69 0.09 20.32 -9.61
C PHE A 69 -1.11 19.49 -9.11
N ALA A 70 -2.22 19.46 -9.86
CA ALA A 70 -3.38 18.65 -9.54
C ALA A 70 -3.03 17.15 -9.51
N GLU A 71 -2.28 16.64 -10.50
CA GLU A 71 -1.82 15.25 -10.52
C GLU A 71 -0.96 14.91 -9.28
N ARG A 72 -0.07 15.82 -8.87
CA ARG A 72 0.74 15.66 -7.66
C ARG A 72 -0.12 15.64 -6.40
N ILE A 73 -1.15 16.48 -6.31
CA ILE A 73 -2.09 16.49 -5.17
C ILE A 73 -2.84 15.15 -5.10
N GLU A 74 -3.34 14.64 -6.22
CA GLU A 74 -4.03 13.35 -6.26
C GLU A 74 -3.13 12.21 -5.75
N ALA A 75 -1.87 12.16 -6.21
CA ALA A 75 -0.89 11.20 -5.73
C ALA A 75 -0.64 11.30 -4.21
N VAL A 76 -0.59 12.52 -3.65
CA VAL A 76 -0.42 12.71 -2.20
C VAL A 76 -1.68 12.35 -1.43
N ILE A 77 -2.88 12.58 -1.96
CA ILE A 77 -4.13 12.10 -1.34
C ILE A 77 -4.10 10.56 -1.23
N GLU A 78 -3.70 9.87 -2.30
CA GLU A 78 -3.54 8.41 -2.27
C GLU A 78 -2.48 7.97 -1.24
N ALA A 79 -1.37 8.71 -1.13
CA ALA A 79 -0.34 8.45 -0.12
C ALA A 79 -0.88 8.64 1.31
N LEU A 80 -1.66 9.69 1.58
CA LEU A 80 -2.26 9.93 2.89
C LEU A 80 -3.29 8.86 3.27
N VAL A 81 -4.04 8.32 2.29
CA VAL A 81 -4.91 7.15 2.49
C VAL A 81 -4.07 5.90 2.79
N ALA A 82 -2.97 5.69 2.05
CA ALA A 82 -2.09 4.55 2.24
C ALA A 82 -1.39 4.55 3.60
N ILE A 83 -0.98 5.73 4.08
CA ILE A 83 -0.39 5.97 5.40
C ILE A 83 -1.45 5.90 6.50
N GLY A 84 -2.72 6.14 6.20
CA GLY A 84 -3.80 6.09 7.20
C GLY A 84 -4.03 7.40 7.93
N ASP A 85 -3.61 8.53 7.34
CA ASP A 85 -4.05 9.86 7.76
C ASP A 85 -5.48 10.16 7.28
N LEU A 86 -5.86 9.56 6.15
CA LEU A 86 -7.20 9.61 5.59
C LEU A 86 -7.78 8.19 5.51
N LEU A 87 -9.08 8.06 5.77
CA LEU A 87 -9.82 6.82 5.66
C LEU A 87 -10.82 6.91 4.52
N GLU A 88 -10.82 5.90 3.65
CA GLU A 88 -11.84 5.73 2.63
C GLU A 88 -13.07 5.02 3.19
N LEU A 89 -14.22 5.69 3.09
CA LEU A 89 -15.54 5.08 3.20
C LEU A 89 -16.04 4.81 1.77
N GLY A 90 -15.95 3.54 1.37
CA GLY A 90 -16.53 3.08 0.12
C GLY A 90 -18.06 3.01 0.20
N ASP A 91 -18.72 3.08 -0.95
CA ASP A 91 -20.17 2.85 -1.10
C ASP A 91 -21.08 3.78 -0.26
N VAL A 92 -20.67 5.02 0.01
CA VAL A 92 -21.55 6.01 0.64
C VAL A 92 -22.53 6.53 -0.41
N ALA A 93 -23.79 6.10 -0.31
CA ALA A 93 -24.90 6.69 -1.06
C ALA A 93 -25.49 7.84 -0.22
N LEU A 94 -25.46 9.06 -0.75
CA LEU A 94 -26.31 10.13 -0.23
C LEU A 94 -27.76 9.84 -0.63
N GLU A 95 -28.73 10.16 0.23
CA GLU A 95 -30.15 10.02 -0.11
C GLU A 95 -30.46 10.78 -1.42
N GLY A 96 -30.90 10.04 -2.45
CA GLY A 96 -31.23 10.58 -3.77
C GLY A 96 -30.15 10.41 -4.85
N GLU A 97 -28.92 10.03 -4.50
CA GLU A 97 -27.85 9.79 -5.48
C GLU A 97 -27.75 8.30 -5.87
N LYS A 98 -27.87 8.01 -7.17
CA LYS A 98 -27.60 6.66 -7.72
C LYS A 98 -26.11 6.36 -7.87
N VAL A 99 -25.25 7.36 -7.70
CA VAL A 99 -23.80 7.25 -7.85
C VAL A 99 -23.18 7.07 -6.48
N ARG A 100 -22.54 5.92 -6.26
CA ARG A 100 -21.74 5.69 -5.06
C ARG A 100 -20.41 6.39 -5.23
N ASN A 101 -20.08 7.30 -4.32
CA ASN A 101 -18.80 8.01 -4.32
C ASN A 101 -17.94 7.53 -3.16
N THR A 102 -16.62 7.51 -3.35
CA THR A 102 -15.67 7.31 -2.25
C THR A 102 -15.60 8.57 -1.42
N TRP A 103 -15.85 8.44 -0.12
CA TRP A 103 -15.71 9.54 0.83
C TRP A 103 -14.42 9.38 1.62
N LEU A 104 -13.76 10.50 1.89
CA LEU A 104 -12.61 10.59 2.76
C LEU A 104 -13.03 11.14 4.12
N VAL A 105 -12.51 10.51 5.17
CA VAL A 105 -12.62 10.98 6.55
C VAL A 105 -11.22 11.15 7.12
N ALA A 106 -11.01 12.21 7.90
CA ALA A 106 -9.79 12.36 8.69
C ALA A 106 -9.69 11.20 9.69
N ALA A 107 -8.59 10.44 9.62
CA ALA A 107 -8.35 9.39 10.60
C ALA A 107 -8.07 10.03 11.97
N PRO A 108 -8.61 9.47 13.08
CA PRO A 108 -8.29 9.97 14.41
C PRO A 108 -6.79 9.81 14.70
N PRO A 109 -6.20 10.72 15.51
CA PRO A 109 -4.78 10.64 15.85
C PRO A 109 -4.41 9.29 16.45
N ALA A 110 -3.36 8.68 15.88
CA ALA A 110 -2.89 7.36 16.24
C ALA A 110 -1.38 7.26 15.97
N PHE A 111 -0.77 6.17 16.41
CA PHE A 111 0.62 5.90 16.11
C PHE A 111 0.90 4.42 15.94
N VAL A 112 2.04 4.10 15.32
CA VAL A 112 2.55 2.74 15.15
C VAL A 112 4.00 2.71 15.61
N VAL A 113 4.32 1.80 16.53
CA VAL A 113 5.70 1.52 16.95
C VAL A 113 6.31 0.49 16.01
N ARG A 114 7.47 0.81 15.44
CA ARG A 114 8.26 -0.10 14.60
C ARG A 114 9.17 -0.97 15.47
N GLU A 115 9.64 -2.09 14.93
CA GLU A 115 10.63 -2.95 15.62
C GLU A 115 11.93 -2.21 15.94
N SER A 116 12.28 -1.21 15.14
CA SER A 116 13.41 -0.30 15.35
C SER A 116 13.21 0.68 16.51
N GLY A 117 12.01 0.73 17.11
CA GLY A 117 11.62 1.72 18.12
C GLY A 117 11.15 3.06 17.53
N ILE A 118 11.34 3.28 16.22
CA ILE A 118 10.79 4.44 15.52
C ILE A 118 9.27 4.42 15.63
N VAL A 119 8.66 5.58 15.86
CA VAL A 119 7.20 5.72 15.87
C VAL A 119 6.74 6.50 14.65
N PHE A 120 5.76 5.97 13.93
CA PHE A 120 5.03 6.71 12.91
C PHE A 120 3.78 7.33 13.49
N VAL A 121 3.59 8.62 13.23
CA VAL A 121 2.44 9.41 13.69
C VAL A 121 1.43 9.52 12.57
N LEU A 122 0.20 9.10 12.87
CA LEU A 122 -0.88 8.93 11.92
C LEU A 122 -2.12 9.73 12.34
N GLY A 123 -2.99 9.98 11.36
CA GLY A 123 -4.23 10.70 11.58
C GLY A 123 -4.01 12.18 11.88
N LEU A 124 -5.11 12.89 12.06
CA LEU A 124 -5.11 14.32 12.32
C LEU A 124 -6.30 14.70 13.19
N SER A 125 -6.19 15.85 13.85
CA SER A 125 -7.32 16.49 14.53
C SER A 125 -7.84 17.66 13.67
N ALA A 126 -9.05 18.14 13.95
CA ALA A 126 -9.63 19.27 13.22
C ALA A 126 -8.75 20.53 13.29
N ASP A 127 -8.14 20.77 14.46
CA ASP A 127 -7.38 22.00 14.73
C ASP A 127 -5.86 21.85 14.60
N GLU A 128 -5.33 20.62 14.70
CA GLU A 128 -3.89 20.35 14.61
C GLU A 128 -3.60 19.12 13.75
N GLN A 129 -2.73 19.30 12.75
CA GLN A 129 -2.29 18.19 11.90
C GLN A 129 -1.58 17.12 12.74
N THR A 130 -0.75 17.55 13.69
CA THR A 130 0.04 16.68 14.57
C THR A 130 -0.28 17.05 16.02
N PRO A 131 -1.31 16.44 16.64
CA PRO A 131 -1.76 16.80 17.99
C PRO A 131 -0.83 16.20 19.05
N LEU A 132 0.40 16.73 19.09
CA LEU A 132 1.45 16.38 20.03
C LEU A 132 1.88 17.63 20.81
N PRO A 133 2.31 17.48 22.08
CA PRO A 133 2.94 18.57 22.83
C PRO A 133 4.13 19.15 22.07
N THR A 134 4.43 20.44 22.30
CA THR A 134 5.48 21.18 21.58
C THR A 134 6.82 20.46 21.57
N GLU A 135 7.23 19.89 22.70
CA GLU A 135 8.49 19.15 22.85
C GLU A 135 8.56 17.92 21.94
N MET A 136 7.48 17.14 21.83
CA MET A 136 7.41 16.01 20.90
C MET A 136 7.29 16.48 19.45
N ARG A 137 6.53 17.54 19.21
CA ARG A 137 6.33 18.12 17.87
C ARG A 137 7.66 18.56 17.25
N SER A 138 8.59 19.11 18.04
CA SER A 138 9.94 19.46 17.56
C SER A 138 10.81 18.27 17.16
N ARG A 139 10.45 17.06 17.57
CA ARG A 139 11.17 15.82 17.23
C ARG A 139 10.57 15.09 16.02
N VAL A 140 9.46 15.59 15.48
CA VAL A 140 8.82 14.97 14.32
C VAL A 140 9.66 15.25 13.08
N ALA A 141 10.26 14.18 12.54
CA ALA A 141 10.85 14.18 11.22
C ALA A 141 9.75 13.96 10.17
N VAL A 142 9.87 14.66 9.04
CA VAL A 142 9.00 14.49 7.89
C VAL A 142 9.83 14.01 6.71
N ASP A 143 9.53 12.80 6.23
CA ASP A 143 10.05 12.26 4.97
C ASP A 143 8.86 12.01 4.04
N ARG A 144 8.80 12.71 2.90
CA ARG A 144 7.65 12.71 2.00
C ARG A 144 6.35 13.02 2.76
N ALA A 145 5.33 12.17 2.62
CA ALA A 145 4.10 12.26 3.39
C ALA A 145 4.18 11.57 4.77
N ILE A 146 5.32 11.05 5.24
CA ILE A 146 5.39 10.31 6.52
C ILE A 146 5.88 11.22 7.64
N ARG A 147 5.30 11.04 8.83
CA ARG A 147 5.74 11.70 10.07
C ARG A 147 6.26 10.63 11.02
N SER A 148 7.50 10.80 11.47
CA SER A 148 8.15 9.84 12.37
C SER A 148 8.86 10.53 13.53
N ILE A 149 9.00 9.81 14.64
CA ILE A 149 9.79 10.22 15.80
C ILE A 149 10.76 9.08 16.09
N GLU A 150 12.05 9.40 16.13
CA GLU A 150 13.09 8.46 16.57
C GLU A 150 13.17 8.46 18.11
N PRO A 151 13.33 7.28 18.74
CA PRO A 151 13.50 7.19 20.18
C PRO A 151 14.88 7.69 20.58
N HIS A 152 14.97 8.39 21.70
CA HIS A 152 16.25 8.58 22.39
C HIS A 152 16.70 7.26 23.04
N GLU A 153 17.98 7.20 23.42
CA GLU A 153 18.53 6.02 24.08
C GLU A 153 17.75 5.71 25.38
N GLY A 154 17.22 4.47 25.46
CA GLY A 154 16.42 4.01 26.60
C GLY A 154 14.98 4.53 26.68
N GLU A 155 14.52 5.30 25.69
CA GLU A 155 13.16 5.84 25.66
C GLU A 155 12.14 4.82 25.14
N ASP A 156 11.03 4.66 25.87
CA ASP A 156 9.83 3.97 25.36
C ASP A 156 8.84 5.00 24.81
N LEU A 157 9.01 5.38 23.54
CA LEU A 157 8.12 6.30 22.85
C LEU A 157 6.67 5.82 22.81
N GLY A 158 6.46 4.50 22.75
CA GLY A 158 5.12 3.92 22.74
C GLY A 158 4.38 4.16 24.05
N ALA A 159 5.05 3.98 25.19
CA ALA A 159 4.50 4.32 26.50
C ALA A 159 4.17 5.81 26.61
N VAL A 160 5.09 6.68 26.22
CA VAL A 160 4.90 8.15 26.27
C VAL A 160 3.67 8.57 25.45
N LEU A 161 3.53 8.06 24.23
CA LEU A 161 2.39 8.42 23.36
C LEU A 161 1.05 7.86 23.84
N ARG A 162 1.05 6.67 24.48
CA ARG A 162 -0.15 6.13 25.14
C ARG A 162 -0.59 7.00 26.32
N GLU A 163 0.35 7.49 27.12
CA GLU A 163 0.07 8.39 28.25
C GLU A 163 -0.51 9.73 27.78
N LEU A 164 -0.12 10.19 26.59
CA LEU A 164 -0.72 11.35 25.93
C LEU A 164 -2.11 11.07 25.33
N GLY A 165 -2.61 9.84 25.44
CA GLY A 165 -3.95 9.44 24.98
C GLY A 165 -4.03 9.10 23.49
N LEU A 166 -2.91 8.99 22.78
CA LEU A 166 -2.93 8.54 21.39
C LEU A 166 -3.17 7.03 21.32
N ARG A 167 -3.90 6.62 20.28
CA ARG A 167 -4.17 5.20 20.04
C ARG A 167 -2.99 4.54 19.34
N GLU A 168 -2.44 3.49 19.96
CA GLU A 168 -1.49 2.60 19.32
C GLU A 168 -2.21 1.66 18.34
N LEU A 169 -1.72 1.59 17.10
CA LEU A 169 -2.15 0.62 16.10
C LEU A 169 -1.07 -0.46 15.94
N SER A 170 -1.50 -1.72 15.88
CA SER A 170 -0.61 -2.79 15.42
C SER A 170 -0.24 -2.61 13.95
N ASP A 171 0.96 -3.06 13.58
CA ASP A 171 1.44 -3.15 12.20
C ASP A 171 0.41 -3.74 11.23
N ALA A 172 -0.23 -4.83 11.65
CA ALA A 172 -1.23 -5.53 10.85
C ALA A 172 -2.55 -4.76 10.75
N GLY A 173 -2.94 -4.05 11.81
CA GLY A 173 -4.11 -3.19 11.81
C GLY A 173 -3.93 -1.97 10.91
N TRP A 174 -2.78 -1.32 11.01
CA TRP A 174 -2.41 -0.14 10.23
C TRP A 174 -2.37 -0.42 8.73
N LEU A 175 -1.57 -1.41 8.30
CA LEU A 175 -1.40 -1.73 6.88
C LEU A 175 -2.49 -2.69 6.35
N ARG A 176 -3.47 -3.00 7.20
CA ARG A 176 -4.58 -3.92 6.95
C ARG A 176 -4.12 -5.28 6.41
N THR A 177 -2.90 -5.73 6.70
CA THR A 177 -2.32 -6.94 6.12
C THR A 177 -3.18 -8.17 6.41
N PRO A 178 -3.14 -9.21 5.55
CA PRO A 178 -3.85 -10.44 5.85
C PRO A 178 -3.25 -11.11 7.08
N ARG A 179 -4.03 -12.01 7.71
CA ARG A 179 -3.52 -12.82 8.82
C ARG A 179 -2.33 -13.66 8.37
N ARG A 180 -1.36 -13.80 9.28
CA ARG A 180 -0.26 -14.75 9.14
C ARG A 180 -0.83 -16.17 9.17
N VAL A 181 -0.47 -16.94 8.16
CA VAL A 181 -0.76 -18.37 7.99
C VAL A 181 0.42 -18.91 7.21
N ASP A 182 0.83 -20.15 7.46
CA ASP A 182 1.87 -20.79 6.66
C ASP A 182 1.34 -21.16 5.25
N ALA A 183 2.24 -21.50 4.34
CA ALA A 183 1.89 -21.83 2.96
C ALA A 183 0.92 -23.02 2.88
N ALA A 184 1.16 -24.07 3.68
CA ALA A 184 0.31 -25.25 3.74
C ALA A 184 -1.11 -24.93 4.23
N GLY A 185 -1.24 -24.16 5.31
CA GLY A 185 -2.51 -23.74 5.86
C GLY A 185 -3.30 -22.84 4.92
N LEU A 186 -2.62 -21.93 4.19
CA LEU A 186 -3.28 -21.12 3.16
C LEU A 186 -3.90 -22.01 2.07
N LEU A 187 -3.12 -22.94 1.53
CA LEU A 187 -3.58 -23.83 0.47
C LEU A 187 -4.64 -24.82 0.95
N ALA A 188 -4.54 -25.32 2.18
CA ALA A 188 -5.59 -26.14 2.80
C ALA A 188 -6.91 -25.36 2.92
N GLY A 189 -6.85 -24.08 3.30
CA GLY A 189 -8.02 -23.21 3.39
C GLY A 189 -8.72 -22.99 2.04
N TYR A 190 -7.96 -22.73 0.97
CA TYR A 190 -8.54 -22.62 -0.38
C TYR A 190 -8.96 -23.98 -0.95
N GLY A 191 -8.22 -25.05 -0.67
CA GLY A 191 -8.53 -26.42 -1.06
C GLY A 191 -9.86 -26.90 -0.47
N ALA A 192 -10.14 -26.60 0.80
CA ALA A 192 -11.43 -26.93 1.44
C ALA A 192 -12.61 -26.19 0.77
N LYS A 193 -12.43 -24.90 0.44
CA LYS A 193 -13.45 -24.11 -0.27
C LYS A 193 -13.69 -24.64 -1.68
N LEU A 194 -12.61 -24.96 -2.40
CA LEU A 194 -12.68 -25.56 -3.73
C LEU A 194 -13.36 -26.94 -3.69
N ALA A 195 -13.05 -27.76 -2.69
CA ALA A 195 -13.68 -29.07 -2.51
C ALA A 195 -15.20 -28.97 -2.29
N ALA A 196 -15.67 -27.90 -1.64
CA ALA A 196 -17.09 -27.62 -1.44
C ALA A 196 -17.81 -27.13 -2.70
N CYS A 197 -17.09 -26.72 -3.75
CA CYS A 197 -17.69 -26.36 -5.03
C CYS A 197 -18.25 -27.58 -5.77
N SER A 198 -19.36 -27.37 -6.48
CA SER A 198 -19.83 -28.29 -7.51
C SER A 198 -18.77 -28.44 -8.61
N ARG A 199 -18.88 -29.52 -9.40
CA ARG A 199 -18.03 -29.67 -10.58
C ARG A 199 -18.18 -28.46 -11.50
N SER A 200 -17.05 -27.99 -12.01
CA SER A 200 -17.03 -26.98 -13.07
C SER A 200 -17.58 -27.60 -14.36
N GLY A 201 -18.25 -26.77 -15.16
CA GLY A 201 -18.42 -27.08 -16.58
C GLY A 201 -17.11 -26.89 -17.33
N GLU A 202 -17.15 -27.14 -18.64
CA GLU A 202 -16.05 -26.80 -19.53
C GLU A 202 -15.77 -25.29 -19.48
N VAL A 203 -14.49 -24.93 -19.27
CA VAL A 203 -14.04 -23.53 -19.23
C VAL A 203 -13.08 -23.33 -20.39
N PRO A 204 -13.56 -22.83 -21.54
CA PRO A 204 -12.71 -22.63 -22.70
C PRO A 204 -11.63 -21.57 -22.42
N ASP A 205 -10.51 -21.69 -23.13
CA ASP A 205 -9.39 -20.75 -23.10
C ASP A 205 -8.84 -20.43 -21.70
N LEU A 206 -8.89 -21.42 -20.80
CA LEU A 206 -8.35 -21.31 -19.45
C LEU A 206 -6.82 -21.16 -19.49
N LEU A 207 -6.32 -20.06 -18.93
CA LEU A 207 -4.88 -19.86 -18.73
C LEU A 207 -4.49 -20.25 -17.31
N VAL A 208 -3.36 -20.93 -17.19
CA VAL A 208 -2.80 -21.46 -15.95
C VAL A 208 -1.51 -20.72 -15.63
N LEU A 209 -1.35 -20.30 -14.37
CA LEU A 209 -0.09 -19.79 -13.86
C LEU A 209 0.78 -20.97 -13.42
N ASP A 210 1.67 -21.41 -14.30
CA ASP A 210 2.49 -22.59 -14.07
C ASP A 210 3.75 -22.24 -13.26
N GLY A 211 3.78 -22.69 -12.00
CA GLY A 211 4.93 -22.55 -11.09
C GLY A 211 6.07 -23.53 -11.32
N SER A 212 5.92 -24.49 -12.24
CA SER A 212 7.02 -25.37 -12.65
C SER A 212 7.97 -24.72 -13.66
N ARG A 213 7.52 -23.66 -14.34
CA ARG A 213 8.34 -22.93 -15.32
C ARG A 213 9.47 -22.18 -14.63
N ASN A 214 10.70 -22.58 -14.93
CA ASN A 214 11.91 -21.93 -14.44
C ASN A 214 12.17 -20.61 -15.20
N THR A 215 11.51 -19.53 -14.79
CA THR A 215 11.70 -18.20 -15.38
C THR A 215 11.45 -17.10 -14.35
N ARG A 216 12.27 -16.05 -14.40
CA ARG A 216 12.03 -14.81 -13.64
C ARG A 216 10.98 -13.91 -14.29
N SER A 217 10.50 -14.24 -15.48
CA SER A 217 9.46 -13.47 -16.16
C SER A 217 8.08 -13.99 -15.76
N TYR A 218 7.38 -13.23 -14.92
CA TYR A 218 6.00 -13.53 -14.52
C TYR A 218 5.08 -13.83 -15.72
N GLY A 219 5.15 -13.01 -16.78
CA GLY A 219 4.33 -13.21 -17.98
C GLY A 219 4.57 -14.57 -18.66
N ARG A 220 5.82 -15.07 -18.67
CA ARG A 220 6.18 -16.36 -19.28
C ARG A 220 5.68 -17.57 -18.49
N ARG A 221 5.18 -17.39 -17.27
CA ARG A 221 4.58 -18.45 -16.46
C ARG A 221 3.14 -18.77 -16.88
N TRP A 222 2.46 -17.85 -17.56
CA TRP A 222 1.12 -18.10 -18.08
C TRP A 222 1.16 -19.03 -19.30
N THR A 223 0.31 -20.06 -19.29
CA THR A 223 0.22 -21.07 -20.34
C THR A 223 -1.22 -21.57 -20.48
N PRO A 224 -1.65 -22.04 -21.66
CA PRO A 224 -2.86 -22.86 -21.76
C PRO A 224 -2.81 -24.07 -20.83
N SER A 225 -3.96 -24.58 -20.39
CA SER A 225 -4.05 -25.70 -19.44
C SER A 225 -3.42 -27.01 -19.94
N GLY A 226 -3.44 -27.29 -21.25
CA GLY A 226 -2.73 -28.42 -21.84
C GLY A 226 -3.14 -29.76 -21.24
N SER A 227 -2.18 -30.50 -20.68
CA SER A 227 -2.39 -31.77 -19.93
C SER A 227 -2.10 -31.62 -18.43
N LEU A 228 -2.09 -30.38 -17.91
CA LEU A 228 -1.75 -30.11 -16.52
C LEU A 228 -2.78 -30.76 -15.58
N THR A 229 -2.28 -31.37 -14.50
CA THR A 229 -3.07 -32.01 -13.46
C THR A 229 -2.62 -31.52 -12.09
N GLY A 230 -3.56 -31.15 -11.22
CA GLY A 230 -3.29 -30.60 -9.90
C GLY A 230 -4.04 -29.30 -9.62
N LEU A 231 -3.56 -28.55 -8.63
CA LEU A 231 -4.17 -27.31 -8.18
C LEU A 231 -3.40 -26.10 -8.70
N PHE A 232 -4.09 -25.17 -9.34
CA PHE A 232 -3.45 -24.04 -10.00
C PHE A 232 -4.21 -22.73 -9.81
N VAL A 233 -3.45 -21.64 -9.84
CA VAL A 233 -4.01 -20.32 -10.11
C VAL A 233 -4.31 -20.20 -11.60
N VAL A 234 -5.48 -19.68 -11.93
CA VAL A 234 -5.97 -19.61 -13.31
C VAL A 234 -6.55 -18.24 -13.65
N ARG A 235 -6.65 -17.97 -14.95
CA ARG A 235 -7.41 -16.88 -15.54
C ARG A 235 -8.46 -17.48 -16.45
N ARG A 236 -9.73 -17.19 -16.20
CA ARG A 236 -10.85 -17.62 -17.04
C ARG A 236 -11.48 -16.42 -17.76
N PRO A 237 -11.71 -16.50 -19.08
CA PRO A 237 -12.41 -15.45 -19.80
C PRO A 237 -13.82 -15.20 -19.24
N GLN A 238 -14.33 -13.99 -19.48
CA GLN A 238 -15.72 -13.64 -19.27
C GLN A 238 -16.24 -12.81 -20.44
N MET A 239 -17.56 -12.79 -20.63
CA MET A 239 -18.19 -12.16 -21.80
C MET A 239 -17.88 -10.66 -21.93
N PHE A 240 -17.71 -9.97 -20.80
CA PHE A 240 -17.36 -8.55 -20.76
C PHE A 240 -16.35 -8.27 -19.64
N GLY A 241 -15.41 -7.37 -19.88
CA GLY A 241 -14.38 -6.98 -18.90
C GLY A 241 -13.12 -7.85 -18.96
N ALA A 242 -12.17 -7.56 -18.05
CA ALA A 242 -10.93 -8.33 -17.94
C ALA A 242 -11.21 -9.75 -17.43
N ASP A 243 -10.42 -10.76 -17.83
CA ASP A 243 -10.64 -12.13 -17.34
C ASP A 243 -10.68 -12.21 -15.81
N LEU A 244 -11.35 -13.24 -15.30
CA LEU A 244 -11.48 -13.47 -13.88
C LEU A 244 -10.32 -14.30 -13.37
N TRP A 245 -9.86 -13.94 -12.17
CA TRP A 245 -8.88 -14.74 -11.44
C TRP A 245 -9.57 -15.93 -10.81
N GLY A 246 -8.89 -17.06 -10.74
CA GLY A 246 -9.44 -18.24 -10.10
C GLY A 246 -8.39 -19.16 -9.50
N TYR A 247 -8.88 -20.11 -8.73
CA TYR A 247 -8.15 -21.26 -8.23
C TYR A 247 -8.88 -22.54 -8.66
N ALA A 248 -8.19 -23.43 -9.36
CA ALA A 248 -8.84 -24.57 -10.01
C ALA A 248 -8.10 -25.88 -9.76
N GLU A 249 -8.88 -26.95 -9.68
CA GLU A 249 -8.41 -28.33 -9.77
C GLU A 249 -8.50 -28.77 -11.22
N LEU A 250 -7.36 -29.09 -11.82
CA LEU A 250 -7.25 -29.58 -13.19
C LEU A 250 -6.97 -31.07 -13.21
N HIS A 251 -7.55 -31.75 -14.19
CA HIS A 251 -7.21 -33.12 -14.55
C HIS A 251 -7.11 -33.20 -16.07
N ASP A 252 -5.93 -33.55 -16.57
CA ASP A 252 -5.58 -33.56 -18.00
C ASP A 252 -6.02 -32.25 -18.71
N GLY A 253 -5.70 -31.11 -18.10
CA GLY A 253 -6.04 -29.77 -18.60
C GLY A 253 -7.49 -29.33 -18.41
N ALA A 254 -8.40 -30.24 -18.07
CA ALA A 254 -9.80 -29.93 -17.86
C ALA A 254 -10.06 -29.50 -16.40
N ALA A 255 -10.72 -28.35 -16.21
CA ALA A 255 -11.10 -27.88 -14.89
C ALA A 255 -12.21 -28.76 -14.29
N GLN A 256 -11.89 -29.47 -13.22
CA GLN A 256 -12.83 -30.30 -12.47
C GLN A 256 -13.64 -29.46 -11.49
N LYS A 257 -12.98 -28.51 -10.83
CA LYS A 257 -13.57 -27.52 -9.92
C LYS A 257 -12.86 -26.20 -10.09
N LEU A 258 -13.59 -25.10 -9.97
CA LEU A 258 -13.05 -23.75 -10.11
C LEU A 258 -13.69 -22.82 -9.09
N LEU A 259 -12.85 -22.03 -8.43
CA LEU A 259 -13.21 -21.01 -7.47
C LEU A 259 -12.81 -19.65 -8.03
N ASP A 260 -13.78 -18.76 -8.24
CA ASP A 260 -13.49 -17.39 -8.65
C ASP A 260 -12.90 -16.58 -7.49
N LEU A 261 -11.94 -15.72 -7.82
CA LEU A 261 -11.28 -14.79 -6.92
C LEU A 261 -11.62 -13.35 -7.31
N PRO A 262 -11.85 -12.45 -6.33
CA PRO A 262 -11.75 -12.70 -4.89
C PRO A 262 -12.98 -13.43 -4.33
N LEU A 263 -12.82 -14.07 -3.19
CA LEU A 263 -13.96 -14.61 -2.46
C LEU A 263 -14.84 -13.49 -1.91
N HIS A 264 -16.15 -13.72 -1.80
CA HIS A 264 -17.10 -12.70 -1.35
C HIS A 264 -16.78 -12.11 0.04
N SER A 265 -16.12 -12.88 0.91
CA SER A 265 -15.67 -12.44 2.24
C SER A 265 -14.30 -11.77 2.24
N GLU A 266 -13.61 -11.70 1.09
CA GLU A 266 -12.26 -11.17 0.97
C GLU A 266 -12.28 -9.73 0.49
N ARG A 267 -11.60 -8.86 1.24
CA ARG A 267 -11.47 -7.42 0.93
C ARG A 267 -10.42 -7.12 -0.15
N TRP A 268 -9.74 -8.13 -0.67
CA TRP A 268 -8.62 -7.99 -1.58
C TRP A 268 -9.05 -8.22 -3.02
N ARG A 269 -8.29 -7.69 -3.98
CA ARG A 269 -8.56 -7.94 -5.40
C ARG A 269 -8.28 -9.40 -5.73
N GLY A 270 -8.93 -9.93 -6.78
CA GLY A 270 -8.71 -11.31 -7.22
C GLY A 270 -7.24 -11.61 -7.54
N CYS A 271 -6.52 -10.67 -8.15
CA CYS A 271 -5.08 -10.80 -8.39
C CYS A 271 -4.25 -10.87 -7.11
N ASP A 272 -4.60 -10.10 -6.08
CA ASP A 272 -3.86 -10.07 -4.81
C ASP A 272 -3.97 -11.42 -4.09
N ALA A 273 -5.16 -12.03 -4.10
CA ALA A 273 -5.38 -13.38 -3.59
C ALA A 273 -4.62 -14.41 -4.44
N ALA A 274 -4.76 -14.35 -5.76
CA ALA A 274 -4.14 -15.27 -6.70
C ALA A 274 -2.61 -15.28 -6.60
N TRP A 275 -1.95 -14.11 -6.55
CA TRP A 275 -0.50 -14.03 -6.41
C TRP A 275 -0.03 -14.64 -5.09
N ARG A 276 -0.73 -14.38 -3.98
CA ARG A 276 -0.39 -14.98 -2.68
C ARG A 276 -0.56 -16.50 -2.67
N ILE A 277 -1.62 -17.02 -3.30
CA ILE A 277 -1.82 -18.47 -3.49
C ILE A 277 -0.67 -19.05 -4.31
N GLN A 278 -0.30 -18.41 -5.42
CA GLN A 278 0.81 -18.88 -6.26
C GLN A 278 2.13 -18.92 -5.48
N MET A 279 2.43 -17.90 -4.69
CA MET A 279 3.63 -17.88 -3.85
C MET A 279 3.64 -19.03 -2.84
N ALA A 280 2.48 -19.38 -2.26
CA ALA A 280 2.36 -20.53 -1.38
C ALA A 280 2.58 -21.87 -2.12
N ILE A 281 2.01 -22.03 -3.33
CA ILE A 281 2.25 -23.20 -4.19
C ILE A 281 3.75 -23.35 -4.46
N ASP A 282 4.39 -22.26 -4.89
CA ASP A 282 5.80 -22.22 -5.25
C ASP A 282 6.69 -22.58 -4.03
N ALA A 283 6.37 -22.04 -2.85
CA ALA A 283 7.08 -22.33 -1.61
C ALA A 283 6.94 -23.80 -1.18
N LEU A 284 5.73 -24.38 -1.20
CA LEU A 284 5.52 -25.80 -0.87
C LEU A 284 6.16 -26.76 -1.87
N ALA A 285 6.29 -26.34 -3.13
CA ALA A 285 7.01 -27.09 -4.15
C ALA A 285 8.55 -27.01 -3.99
N GLY A 286 9.06 -26.37 -2.93
CA GLY A 286 10.49 -26.19 -2.69
C GLY A 286 11.15 -25.18 -3.62
N ARG A 287 10.36 -24.33 -4.29
CA ARG A 287 10.82 -23.32 -5.26
C ARG A 287 10.17 -21.97 -4.98
N PRO A 288 10.33 -21.40 -3.76
CA PRO A 288 9.73 -20.12 -3.41
C PRO A 288 10.12 -19.03 -4.42
N GLN A 289 9.19 -18.11 -4.67
CA GLN A 289 9.51 -16.96 -5.52
C GLN A 289 10.57 -16.10 -4.83
N GLU A 290 11.55 -15.67 -5.62
CA GLU A 290 12.72 -14.97 -5.11
C GLU A 290 12.59 -13.44 -5.24
N TYR A 291 13.19 -12.71 -4.31
CA TYR A 291 13.53 -11.29 -4.45
C TYR A 291 15.04 -11.09 -4.30
N ARG A 292 15.56 -10.00 -4.88
CA ARG A 292 16.97 -9.60 -4.70
C ARG A 292 17.04 -8.48 -3.67
N LEU A 293 18.03 -8.55 -2.79
CA LEU A 293 18.39 -7.47 -1.87
C LEU A 293 19.81 -6.98 -2.21
N THR A 294 19.94 -5.68 -2.49
CA THR A 294 21.22 -5.03 -2.80
C THR A 294 21.44 -3.88 -1.83
N LEU A 295 22.57 -3.88 -1.12
CA LEU A 295 22.96 -2.76 -0.25
C LEU A 295 23.33 -1.54 -1.10
N THR A 296 22.96 -0.36 -0.63
CA THR A 296 23.27 0.93 -1.24
C THR A 296 23.69 1.93 -0.15
N ASP A 297 24.25 3.07 -0.53
CA ASP A 297 24.71 4.09 0.42
C ASP A 297 23.57 4.70 1.24
N VAL A 298 22.34 4.64 0.73
CA VAL A 298 21.14 5.30 1.29
C VAL A 298 20.13 4.30 1.86
N GLY A 299 20.48 3.02 1.95
CA GLY A 299 19.60 1.95 2.43
C GLY A 299 19.76 0.65 1.66
N SER A 300 18.74 -0.21 1.66
CA SER A 300 18.74 -1.47 0.94
C SER A 300 17.66 -1.52 -0.12
N ARG A 301 18.06 -1.93 -1.33
CA ARG A 301 17.18 -2.04 -2.49
C ARG A 301 16.61 -3.46 -2.59
N PHE A 302 15.30 -3.57 -2.42
CA PHE A 302 14.52 -4.78 -2.69
C PHE A 302 14.07 -4.76 -4.16
N GLU A 303 14.28 -5.87 -4.87
CA GLU A 303 13.89 -6.02 -6.28
C GLU A 303 13.08 -7.30 -6.45
N PHE A 304 11.88 -7.17 -7.01
CA PHE A 304 10.94 -8.27 -7.18
C PHE A 304 10.81 -8.65 -8.66
N PHE A 305 10.80 -9.95 -8.95
CA PHE A 305 10.67 -10.48 -10.32
C PHE A 305 9.26 -10.98 -10.65
N SER A 306 8.43 -11.11 -9.62
CA SER A 306 7.02 -11.47 -9.71
C SER A 306 6.18 -10.40 -9.01
N PRO A 307 4.91 -10.21 -9.42
CA PRO A 307 4.04 -9.25 -8.78
C PRO A 307 3.78 -9.65 -7.33
N ILE A 308 3.72 -8.65 -6.44
CA ILE A 308 3.28 -8.82 -5.06
C ILE A 308 1.88 -8.22 -4.88
N PRO A 309 1.09 -8.72 -3.91
CA PRO A 309 -0.21 -8.14 -3.60
C PRO A 309 -0.13 -6.63 -3.28
N SER A 310 -1.18 -5.88 -3.63
CA SER A 310 -1.27 -4.43 -3.42
C SER A 310 -0.97 -4.00 -1.98
N TRP A 311 -1.46 -4.74 -0.99
CA TRP A 311 -1.21 -4.45 0.42
C TRP A 311 0.27 -4.60 0.80
N ALA A 312 1.01 -5.49 0.13
CA ALA A 312 2.44 -5.65 0.35
C ALA A 312 3.23 -4.53 -0.33
N ARG A 313 2.89 -4.20 -1.58
CA ARG A 313 3.45 -3.04 -2.29
C ARG A 313 3.25 -1.76 -1.48
N ARG A 314 2.04 -1.55 -0.95
CA ARG A 314 1.71 -0.41 -0.07
C ARG A 314 2.61 -0.38 1.16
N ARG A 315 2.76 -1.50 1.88
CA ARG A 315 3.67 -1.58 3.04
C ARG A 315 5.09 -1.16 2.68
N LEU A 316 5.63 -1.65 1.57
CA LEU A 316 7.00 -1.32 1.14
C LEU A 316 7.14 0.15 0.70
N ALA A 317 6.13 0.70 0.03
CA ALA A 317 6.11 2.10 -0.41
C ALA A 317 5.97 3.10 0.75
N VAL A 318 5.34 2.67 1.85
CA VAL A 318 5.24 3.45 3.09
C VAL A 318 6.52 3.31 3.91
N ILE A 319 7.01 2.10 4.18
CA ILE A 319 8.22 1.92 5.02
C ILE A 319 9.49 2.43 4.32
N GLY A 320 9.59 2.22 3.01
CA GLY A 320 10.65 2.73 2.16
C GLY A 320 10.06 3.63 1.09
N ARG A 321 10.60 3.57 -0.12
CA ARG A 321 10.03 4.22 -1.29
C ARG A 321 10.11 3.31 -2.51
N GLU A 322 9.10 3.38 -3.37
CA GLU A 322 9.22 2.76 -4.69
C GLU A 322 10.24 3.54 -5.53
N VAL A 323 11.08 2.81 -6.27
CA VAL A 323 12.14 3.38 -7.12
C VAL A 323 12.10 2.72 -8.50
N GLU A 324 12.62 3.42 -9.51
CA GLU A 324 12.61 2.96 -10.89
C GLU A 324 13.22 1.54 -11.01
N PRO A 325 12.48 0.54 -11.50
CA PRO A 325 12.96 -0.83 -11.57
C PRO A 325 14.12 -0.98 -12.57
N ALA A 326 15.13 -1.75 -12.19
CA ALA A 326 16.27 -2.08 -13.04
C ALA A 326 16.32 -3.60 -13.28
N SER A 327 15.91 -4.04 -14.47
CA SER A 327 15.85 -5.48 -14.83
C SER A 327 15.05 -6.34 -13.84
N CYS A 328 14.02 -5.76 -13.23
CA CYS A 328 13.06 -6.39 -12.32
C CYS A 328 11.66 -5.82 -12.61
N LEU A 329 10.63 -6.38 -11.97
CA LEU A 329 9.25 -5.92 -12.17
C LEU A 329 8.93 -4.67 -11.32
N MET A 330 9.50 -4.59 -10.12
CA MET A 330 9.34 -3.47 -9.21
C MET A 330 10.50 -3.43 -8.22
N SER A 331 10.79 -2.25 -7.70
CA SER A 331 11.89 -2.05 -6.77
C SER A 331 11.56 -1.03 -5.69
N PHE A 332 12.06 -1.29 -4.47
CA PHE A 332 11.87 -0.42 -3.32
C PHE A 332 13.20 -0.18 -2.63
N LEU A 333 13.44 1.06 -2.23
CA LEU A 333 14.56 1.42 -1.37
C LEU A 333 14.06 1.57 0.06
N VAL A 334 14.57 0.74 0.95
CA VAL A 334 14.13 0.63 2.35
C VAL A 334 15.27 1.04 3.28
N PRO A 335 15.02 1.82 4.35
CA PRO A 335 16.03 2.14 5.35
C PRO A 335 16.66 0.88 5.96
N THR A 336 17.97 0.91 6.22
CA THR A 336 18.71 -0.25 6.75
C THR A 336 18.12 -0.76 8.06
N SER A 337 17.60 0.13 8.92
CA SER A 337 16.93 -0.21 10.18
C SER A 337 15.67 -1.04 10.02
N GLU A 338 15.01 -1.01 8.85
CA GLU A 338 13.75 -1.73 8.59
C GLU A 338 13.95 -3.01 7.75
N VAL A 339 15.18 -3.31 7.32
CA VAL A 339 15.46 -4.45 6.43
C VAL A 339 15.03 -5.77 7.04
N ALA A 340 15.41 -6.04 8.30
CA ALA A 340 15.06 -7.29 8.98
C ALA A 340 13.53 -7.47 9.09
N ALA A 341 12.81 -6.42 9.48
CA ALA A 341 11.36 -6.42 9.56
C ALA A 341 10.69 -6.64 8.19
N VAL A 342 11.28 -6.09 7.12
CA VAL A 342 10.80 -6.32 5.75
C VAL A 342 11.08 -7.75 5.28
N GLU A 343 12.28 -8.29 5.50
CA GLU A 343 12.59 -9.67 5.12
C GLU A 343 11.67 -10.67 5.86
N ALA A 344 11.44 -10.47 7.16
CA ALA A 344 10.50 -11.27 7.95
C ALA A 344 9.07 -11.18 7.39
N PHE A 345 8.60 -9.96 7.06
CA PHE A 345 7.29 -9.75 6.44
C PHE A 345 7.15 -10.49 5.10
N LEU A 346 8.16 -10.41 4.21
CA LEU A 346 8.14 -11.07 2.90
C LEU A 346 8.15 -12.60 3.06
N ASN A 347 8.86 -13.12 4.05
CA ASN A 347 8.89 -14.56 4.33
C ASN A 347 7.56 -15.04 4.93
N ASP A 348 7.05 -14.36 5.96
CA ASP A 348 5.93 -14.82 6.77
C ASP A 348 4.56 -14.67 6.09
N LEU A 349 4.37 -13.64 5.27
CA LEU A 349 3.07 -13.33 4.64
C LEU A 349 3.01 -13.63 3.15
N LEU A 350 4.16 -13.63 2.48
CA LEU A 350 4.29 -13.86 1.04
C LEU A 350 5.12 -15.09 0.69
N TYR A 351 5.73 -15.79 1.66
CA TYR A 351 6.50 -17.02 1.43
C TYR A 351 7.66 -16.83 0.44
N LEU A 352 8.19 -15.61 0.35
CA LEU A 352 9.29 -15.28 -0.55
C LEU A 352 10.63 -15.63 0.08
N SER A 353 11.62 -15.87 -0.77
CA SER A 353 13.01 -16.09 -0.39
C SER A 353 13.93 -15.03 -0.99
N ARG A 354 15.00 -14.70 -0.28
CA ARG A 354 16.07 -13.88 -0.84
C ARG A 354 16.92 -14.74 -1.78
N VAL A 355 17.32 -14.19 -2.92
CA VAL A 355 18.39 -14.79 -3.75
C VAL A 355 19.68 -14.75 -2.94
N VAL A 356 20.14 -15.92 -2.47
CA VAL A 356 21.50 -16.08 -1.95
C VAL A 356 22.39 -16.35 -3.16
N LYS A 357 23.29 -15.42 -3.47
CA LYS A 357 24.33 -15.64 -4.48
C LYS A 357 25.53 -16.31 -3.85
#